data_AF-A0A2H9MEY8-F1
#
_entry.id   AF-A0A2H9MEY8-F1
#
_cell.length_a   1.000
_cell.length_b   1.000
_cell.length_c   1.000
_cell.angle_alpha   90.00
_cell.angle_beta   90.00
_cell.angle_gamma   90.00
#
_symmetry.space_group_name_H-M   'P 1'
#
loop_
_entity.id
_entity.type
_entity.pdbx_description
1 polymer ?
#
loop_
_entity_poly.entity_id
_entity_poly.type
_entity_poly.pdbx_seq_one_letter_code
_entity_poly.pdbx_strand_id
1 'polypeptide(L)'
;MIRPPAVAGMFYEIDPERLKKQIKGCFTRGLGKEKIQEQSFKACVAPHAGYLYSGPIAAHVYSRIKKANYIILGSNHHPIGNKYAMGSGEWKTPLGGVKVNKKVAEQLMKCP
;
A
#
# COMPACT_ATOMS: atom_id res chain seq x y z
N MET A 1 15.08 -1.43 -11.98
CA MET A 1 14.51 -0.07 -11.90
C MET A 1 14.15 0.23 -10.44
N ILE A 2 14.35 1.47 -9.99
CA ILE A 2 13.92 1.93 -8.67
C ILE A 2 12.83 2.98 -8.89
N ARG A 3 11.63 2.77 -8.34
CA ARG A 3 10.52 3.72 -8.42
C ARG A 3 10.48 4.60 -7.16
N PRO A 4 10.67 5.93 -7.25
CA PRO A 4 10.53 6.82 -6.10
C PRO A 4 9.07 6.96 -5.64
N PRO A 5 8.80 7.41 -4.41
CA PRO A 5 7.46 7.72 -3.96
C PRO A 5 6.92 8.96 -4.70
N ALA A 6 5.73 8.85 -5.29
CA ALA A 6 5.18 9.91 -6.15
C ALA A 6 4.38 10.98 -5.38
N VAL A 7 3.95 10.68 -4.14
CA VAL A 7 3.01 11.53 -3.37
C VAL A 7 3.45 11.72 -1.91
N ALA A 8 4.70 11.36 -1.57
CA ALA A 8 5.26 11.63 -0.25
C ALA A 8 5.38 13.14 -0.02
N GLY A 9 4.98 13.61 1.16
CA GLY A 9 4.86 15.03 1.49
C GLY A 9 3.52 15.65 1.08
N MET A 10 2.68 14.93 0.31
CA MET A 10 1.34 15.39 -0.07
C MET A 10 0.24 14.53 0.55
N PHE A 11 0.28 13.21 0.33
CA PHE A 11 -0.75 12.28 0.79
C PHE A 11 -0.41 11.69 2.16
N TYR A 12 0.87 11.63 2.47
CA TYR A 12 1.42 11.12 3.72
C TYR A 12 2.78 11.79 3.97
N GLU A 13 3.25 11.73 5.21
CA GLU A 13 4.51 12.38 5.62
C GLU A 13 5.72 11.85 4.83
N ILE A 14 6.59 12.76 4.40
CA ILE A 14 7.86 12.41 3.74
C ILE A 14 8.95 12.01 4.75
N ASP A 15 8.90 12.57 5.96
CA ASP A 15 9.83 12.23 7.02
C ASP A 15 9.49 10.85 7.61
N PRO A 16 10.46 9.93 7.71
CA PRO A 16 10.20 8.56 8.17
C PRO A 16 9.60 8.48 9.58
N GLU A 17 10.06 9.32 10.51
CA GLU A 17 9.60 9.30 11.90
C GLU A 17 8.20 9.91 12.05
N ARG A 18 7.93 11.01 11.34
CA ARG A 18 6.58 11.58 11.24
C ARG A 18 5.61 10.62 10.58
N LEU A 19 6.04 9.90 9.53
CA LEU A 19 5.21 8.90 8.87
C LEU A 19 4.86 7.74 9.81
N LYS A 20 5.82 7.20 10.57
CA LYS A 20 5.56 6.18 11.60
C LYS A 20 4.52 6.69 12.62
N LYS A 21 4.67 7.94 13.09
CA LYS A 21 3.72 8.56 14.02
C LYS A 21 2.33 8.72 13.40
N GLN A 22 2.25 9.14 12.13
CA GLN A 22 1.00 9.28 11.39
C GLN A 22 0.29 7.92 11.24
N ILE A 23 1.01 6.89 10.79
CA ILE A 23 0.50 5.52 10.65
C ILE A 23 0.01 5.01 12.00
N LYS A 24 0.79 5.14 13.09
CA LYS A 24 0.36 4.75 14.44
C LYS A 24 -0.93 5.48 14.85
N GLY A 25 -1.07 6.74 14.48
CA GLY A 25 -2.31 7.52 14.68
C GLY A 25 -3.51 6.88 13.98
N CYS A 26 -3.35 6.42 12.74
CA CYS A 26 -4.41 5.73 11.99
C CYS A 26 -4.92 4.46 12.69
N PHE A 27 -4.06 3.74 13.41
CA PHE A 27 -4.43 2.51 14.13
C PHE A 27 -4.99 2.73 15.54
N THR A 28 -4.83 3.92 16.11
CA THR A 28 -5.09 4.14 17.54
C THR A 28 -6.14 5.21 17.84
N ARG A 29 -6.50 6.03 16.85
CA ARG A 29 -7.36 7.21 17.01
C ARG A 29 -8.61 7.14 16.12
N GLY A 30 -9.69 7.78 16.59
CA GLY A 30 -10.93 7.93 15.81
C GLY A 30 -11.56 6.59 15.44
N LEU A 31 -11.98 6.47 14.17
CA LEU A 31 -12.56 5.23 13.63
C LEU A 31 -11.58 4.05 13.64
N GLY A 32 -10.27 4.28 13.80
CA GLY A 32 -9.26 3.23 13.87
C GLY A 32 -9.15 2.63 15.27
N LYS A 33 -10.08 1.75 15.64
CA LYS A 33 -9.97 0.82 16.79
C LYS A 33 -10.78 -0.44 16.51
N GLU A 34 -10.10 -1.54 16.24
CA GLU A 34 -10.66 -2.89 16.36
C GLU A 34 -9.61 -3.84 16.95
N LYS A 35 -10.09 -4.92 17.59
CA LYS A 35 -9.22 -5.98 18.10
C LYS A 35 -8.42 -6.56 16.94
N ILE A 36 -7.09 -6.59 17.10
CA ILE A 36 -6.17 -7.24 16.16
C ILE A 36 -6.46 -8.74 16.22
N GLN A 37 -7.25 -9.24 15.29
CA GLN A 37 -7.33 -10.66 14.99
C GLN A 37 -6.91 -10.82 13.54
N GLU A 38 -5.75 -11.46 13.34
CA GLU A 38 -5.33 -11.78 12.00
C GLU A 38 -6.35 -12.73 11.37
N GLN A 39 -6.75 -12.43 10.14
CA GLN A 39 -7.70 -13.26 9.41
C GLN A 39 -7.06 -13.76 8.12
N SER A 40 -7.45 -14.96 7.70
CA SER A 40 -7.10 -15.46 6.37
C SER A 40 -8.14 -14.94 5.38
N PHE A 41 -7.71 -14.15 4.41
CA PHE A 41 -8.54 -13.66 3.32
C PHE A 41 -7.79 -13.79 1.99
N LYS A 42 -8.53 -13.98 0.90
CA LYS A 42 -7.98 -14.05 -0.46
C LYS A 42 -7.68 -12.67 -1.04
N ALA A 43 -8.48 -11.67 -0.67
CA ALA A 43 -8.36 -10.29 -1.11
C ALA A 43 -8.99 -9.32 -0.10
N CYS A 44 -8.60 -8.06 -0.16
CA CYS A 44 -9.16 -6.98 0.63
C CYS A 44 -9.15 -5.68 -0.18
N VAL A 45 -9.98 -4.71 0.20
CA VAL A 45 -10.04 -3.39 -0.44
C VAL A 45 -9.72 -2.33 0.60
N ALA A 46 -8.75 -1.47 0.30
CA ALA A 46 -8.38 -0.34 1.15
C ALA A 46 -8.48 0.97 0.34
N PRO A 47 -8.94 2.08 0.95
CA PRO A 47 -8.96 3.38 0.29
C PRO A 47 -7.55 3.93 0.10
N HIS A 48 -7.35 4.78 -0.92
CA HIS A 48 -6.04 5.29 -1.33
C HIS A 48 -5.92 6.83 -1.31
N ALA A 49 -6.84 7.53 -0.64
CA ALA A 49 -6.71 8.97 -0.42
C ALA A 49 -5.57 9.28 0.57
N GLY A 50 -5.30 10.57 0.80
CA GLY A 50 -4.33 10.99 1.81
C GLY A 50 -4.65 10.42 3.20
N TYR A 51 -3.63 10.09 3.98
CA TYR A 51 -3.77 9.41 5.28
C TYR A 51 -4.60 10.20 6.29
N LEU A 52 -4.65 11.53 6.16
CA LEU A 52 -5.53 12.38 6.94
C LEU A 52 -7.01 12.00 6.78
N TYR A 53 -7.42 11.63 5.57
CA TYR A 53 -8.82 11.34 5.23
C TYR A 53 -9.14 9.85 5.33
N SER A 54 -8.28 8.99 4.80
CA SER A 54 -8.60 7.57 4.64
C SER A 54 -7.74 6.63 5.48
N GLY A 55 -6.70 7.14 6.17
CA GLY A 55 -5.78 6.33 6.95
C GLY A 55 -6.47 5.48 8.03
N PRO A 56 -7.33 6.06 8.89
CA PRO A 56 -8.06 5.30 9.91
C PRO A 56 -8.97 4.21 9.33
N ILE A 57 -9.57 4.45 8.16
CA ILE A 57 -10.39 3.44 7.47
C ILE A 57 -9.53 2.31 6.93
N ALA A 58 -8.41 2.64 6.28
CA ALA A 58 -7.47 1.65 5.76
C ALA A 58 -6.86 0.78 6.88
N ALA A 59 -6.66 1.36 8.08
CA ALA A 59 -6.12 0.65 9.24
C ALA A 59 -6.97 -0.56 9.67
N HIS A 60 -8.29 -0.56 9.42
CA HIS A 60 -9.14 -1.73 9.65
C HIS A 60 -8.72 -2.93 8.82
N VAL A 61 -8.38 -2.69 7.56
CA VAL A 61 -7.92 -3.76 6.67
C VAL A 61 -6.54 -4.21 7.12
N TYR A 62 -5.60 -3.26 7.23
CA TYR A 62 -4.20 -3.54 7.56
C TYR A 62 -3.99 -4.19 8.93
N SER A 63 -4.89 -3.99 9.91
CA SER A 63 -4.79 -4.63 11.23
C SER A 63 -5.07 -6.13 11.21
N ARG A 64 -5.65 -6.66 10.12
CA ARG A 64 -6.01 -8.06 9.95
C ARG A 64 -5.07 -8.82 9.02
N ILE A 65 -4.17 -8.10 8.34
CA ILE A 65 -3.26 -8.62 7.31
C ILE A 65 -2.01 -9.22 7.97
N LYS A 66 -1.64 -10.44 7.57
CA LYS A 66 -0.40 -11.10 7.99
C LYS A 66 0.80 -10.67 7.14
N LYS A 67 2.02 -11.01 7.55
CA LYS A 67 3.18 -10.84 6.67
C LYS A 67 3.16 -11.88 5.55
N ALA A 68 3.04 -11.44 4.30
CA ALA A 68 3.05 -12.30 3.12
C ALA A 68 3.51 -11.52 1.86
N ASN A 69 3.52 -12.19 0.70
CA ASN A 69 3.58 -11.51 -0.60
C ASN A 69 2.17 -11.06 -0.99
N TYR A 70 2.03 -9.79 -1.37
CA TYR A 70 0.75 -9.21 -1.78
C TYR A 70 0.81 -8.74 -3.23
N ILE A 71 -0.28 -8.95 -3.96
CA ILE A 71 -0.55 -8.28 -5.24
C ILE A 71 -1.37 -7.03 -4.91
N ILE A 72 -0.85 -5.86 -5.27
CA ILE A 72 -1.55 -4.59 -5.09
C ILE A 72 -2.10 -4.15 -6.44
N LEU A 73 -3.43 -4.13 -6.56
CA LEU A 73 -4.13 -3.65 -7.75
C LEU A 73 -4.61 -2.22 -7.51
N GLY A 74 -4.37 -1.32 -8.47
CA GLY A 74 -4.79 0.07 -8.40
C GLY A 74 -5.30 0.55 -9.76
N SER A 75 -6.19 1.53 -9.75
CA SER A 75 -6.67 2.18 -10.96
C SER A 75 -5.63 3.16 -11.52
N ASN A 76 -5.57 3.28 -12.85
CA ASN A 76 -4.86 4.38 -13.48
C ASN A 76 -5.77 5.62 -13.50
N HIS A 77 -5.43 6.64 -12.72
CA HIS A 77 -6.15 7.92 -12.71
C HIS A 77 -5.63 8.90 -13.78
N HIS A 78 -4.61 8.52 -14.54
CA HIS A 78 -4.11 9.30 -15.66
C HIS A 78 -4.69 8.77 -16.98
N PRO A 79 -5.01 9.67 -17.94
CA PRO A 79 -5.63 9.27 -19.22
C PRO A 79 -4.66 8.53 -20.15
N ILE A 80 -3.37 8.46 -19.81
CA ILE A 80 -2.30 7.91 -20.66
C ILE A 80 -1.83 6.59 -20.05
N GLY A 81 -1.62 5.58 -20.90
CA GLY A 81 -0.98 4.32 -20.53
C GLY A 81 -1.64 3.09 -21.15
N ASN A 82 -1.06 1.93 -20.88
CA ASN A 82 -1.64 0.64 -21.23
C ASN A 82 -2.87 0.33 -20.36
N LYS A 83 -3.76 -0.54 -20.85
CA LYS A 83 -4.92 -1.03 -20.07
C LYS A 83 -4.50 -1.64 -18.72
N TYR A 84 -3.36 -2.33 -18.70
CA TYR A 84 -2.76 -2.92 -17.50
C TYR A 84 -1.25 -2.65 -17.50
N ALA A 85 -0.67 -2.49 -16.32
CA ALA A 85 0.76 -2.32 -16.14
C ALA A 85 1.25 -3.09 -14.91
N MET A 86 2.44 -3.68 -15.00
CA MET A 86 3.08 -4.41 -13.92
C MET A 86 4.29 -3.63 -13.39
N GLY A 87 4.34 -3.40 -12.08
CA GLY A 87 5.52 -2.83 -11.44
C GLY A 87 6.71 -3.78 -11.50
N SER A 88 7.94 -3.26 -11.59
CA SER A 88 9.17 -4.06 -11.58
C SER A 88 10.25 -3.43 -10.68
N GLY A 89 11.24 -4.24 -10.29
CA GLY A 89 12.36 -3.78 -9.47
C GLY A 89 11.98 -3.47 -8.03
N GLU A 90 12.28 -2.25 -7.56
CA GLU A 90 12.08 -1.84 -6.17
C GLU A 90 11.27 -0.54 -6.07
N TRP A 91 10.32 -0.51 -5.15
CA TRP A 91 9.51 0.66 -4.83
C TRP A 91 10.06 1.31 -3.56
N LYS A 92 10.57 2.54 -3.67
CA LYS A 92 11.01 3.29 -2.52
C LYS A 92 9.83 3.89 -1.76
N THR A 93 9.89 3.77 -0.45
CA THR A 93 9.01 4.48 0.50
C THR A 93 9.89 5.26 1.48
N PRO A 94 9.33 6.23 2.23
CA PRO A 94 10.06 6.84 3.34
C PRO A 94 10.54 5.85 4.41
N LEU A 95 9.92 4.66 4.50
CA LEU A 95 10.30 3.60 5.46
C LEU A 95 11.28 2.56 4.89
N GLY A 96 11.75 2.76 3.65
CA GLY A 96 12.66 1.84 2.96
C GLY A 96 12.11 1.30 1.63
N GLY A 97 12.93 0.48 0.98
CA GLY A 97 12.61 -0.13 -0.30
C GLY A 97 11.79 -1.41 -0.17
N VAL A 98 10.78 -1.57 -1.04
CA VAL A 98 9.97 -2.79 -1.17
C VAL A 98 10.26 -3.41 -2.53
N LYS A 99 10.86 -4.61 -2.51
CA LYS A 99 11.18 -5.34 -3.74
C LYS A 99 9.93 -6.00 -4.32
N VAL A 100 9.71 -5.82 -5.62
CA VAL A 100 8.70 -6.58 -6.36
C VAL A 100 9.14 -8.04 -6.41
N ASN A 101 8.22 -8.95 -6.10
CA ASN A 101 8.47 -10.37 -6.27
C ASN A 101 8.52 -10.71 -7.77
N LYS A 102 9.74 -10.74 -8.33
CA LYS A 102 9.98 -10.95 -9.76
C LYS A 102 9.36 -12.24 -10.28
N LYS A 103 9.49 -13.35 -9.54
CA LYS A 103 8.94 -14.65 -9.95
C LYS A 103 7.42 -14.60 -10.09
N VAL A 104 6.73 -14.00 -9.12
CA VAL A 104 5.26 -13.86 -9.16
C VAL A 104 4.84 -12.90 -10.28
N ALA A 105 5.53 -11.76 -10.44
CA ALA A 105 5.23 -10.81 -11.49
C ALA A 105 5.38 -11.43 -12.89
N GLU A 106 6.44 -12.20 -13.14
CA GLU A 106 6.65 -12.92 -14.40
C GLU A 106 5.59 -13.99 -14.66
N GLN A 107 5.07 -14.65 -13.62
CA GLN A 107 3.97 -15.60 -13.76
C GLN A 107 2.66 -14.90 -14.14
N LEU A 108 2.35 -13.76 -13.51
CA LEU A 108 1.15 -12.97 -13.83
C LEU A 108 1.16 -12.42 -15.26
N MET A 109 2.33 -12.01 -15.76
CA MET A 109 2.47 -11.51 -17.14
C MET A 109 2.30 -12.59 -18.22
N LYS A 110 2.34 -13.87 -17.84
CA LYS A 110 2.09 -15.00 -18.75
C LYS A 110 0.63 -15.45 -18.76
N CYS A 111 -0.19 -14.96 -17.82
CA CYS A 111 -1.62 -15.24 -17.84
C CYS A 111 -2.24 -14.52 -19.05
N PRO A 112 -3.04 -15.24 -19.86
CA PRO A 112 -3.68 -14.68 -21.06
C PRO A 112 -4.68 -13.57 -20.72
#